data_AF-A0A0C2JHG2-F1
#
_entry.id   AF-A0A0C2JHG2-F1
#
_cell.length_a   1.000
_cell.length_b   1.000
_cell.length_c   1.000
_cell.angle_alpha   90.00
_cell.angle_beta   90.00
_cell.angle_gamma   90.00
#
_symmetry.space_group_name_H-M   'P 1'
#
loop_
_entity.id
_entity.type
_entity.pdbx_description
1 polymer ?
#
loop_
_entity_poly.entity_id
_entity_poly.type
_entity_poly.pdbx_seq_one_letter_code
_entity_poly.pdbx_strand_id
1 'polypeptide(L)'
;MPDRSRSLTIFNHDGSRKKILYQIDEFLFQNDENGGISVFNPDTRAYDVLNDEEIELVERLKKGTFADANYDPYPEYIDYFTGEVMKLPLSCAPEPKRRFLPSAHEYRKVICD
;
A
#
# COMPACT_ATOMS: atom_id res chain seq x y z
N MET A 1 -30.02 -16.38 -5.81
CA MET A 1 -28.59 -16.12 -6.07
C MET A 1 -27.87 -16.23 -4.73
N PRO A 2 -26.86 -17.10 -4.53
CA PRO A 2 -26.16 -17.16 -3.26
C PRO A 2 -25.08 -16.06 -3.17
N ASP A 3 -25.06 -15.35 -2.04
CA ASP A 3 -24.21 -14.19 -1.76
C ASP A 3 -22.71 -14.47 -1.77
N ARG A 4 -21.95 -13.51 -2.30
CA ARG A 4 -20.50 -13.54 -2.49
C ARG A 4 -19.74 -13.01 -1.26
N SER A 5 -20.18 -13.36 -0.05
CA SER A 5 -19.45 -13.06 1.18
C SER A 5 -18.79 -14.33 1.74
N ARG A 6 -17.88 -14.94 0.97
CA ARG A 6 -16.96 -15.95 1.52
C ARG A 6 -15.72 -15.22 2.03
N SER A 7 -15.73 -14.82 3.30
CA SER A 7 -14.51 -14.38 3.98
C SER A 7 -13.52 -15.55 3.96
N LEU A 8 -12.36 -15.34 3.33
CA LEU A 8 -11.30 -16.35 3.25
C LEU A 8 -10.65 -16.50 4.64
N THR A 9 -11.15 -17.44 5.44
CA THR A 9 -10.55 -17.77 6.75
C THR A 9 -9.24 -18.50 6.50
N ILE A 10 -8.11 -17.91 6.89
CA ILE A 10 -6.80 -18.56 6.83
C ILE A 10 -6.66 -19.45 8.07
N PHE A 11 -6.31 -20.73 7.88
CA PHE A 11 -6.09 -21.70 8.95
C PHE A 11 -4.59 -21.97 9.12
N ASN A 12 -4.18 -22.36 10.32
CA ASN A 12 -2.86 -22.90 10.59
C ASN A 12 -2.78 -24.38 10.13
N HIS A 13 -1.56 -24.96 10.10
CA HIS A 13 -1.33 -26.34 9.65
C HIS A 13 -2.05 -27.40 10.51
N ASP A 14 -2.35 -27.08 11.76
CA ASP A 14 -3.11 -27.85 12.75
C ASP A 14 -4.65 -27.70 12.60
N GLY A 15 -5.13 -26.91 11.64
CA GLY A 15 -6.56 -26.70 11.39
C GLY A 15 -7.22 -25.64 12.27
N SER A 16 -6.46 -24.96 13.13
CA SER A 16 -6.93 -23.84 13.94
C SER A 16 -7.10 -22.57 13.08
N ARG A 17 -8.15 -21.78 13.33
CA ARG A 17 -8.38 -20.49 12.63
C ARG A 17 -7.29 -19.48 13.02
N LYS A 18 -6.66 -18.79 12.06
CA LYS A 18 -5.71 -17.70 12.36
C LYS A 18 -6.47 -16.53 13.00
N LYS A 19 -6.29 -16.35 14.30
CA LYS A 19 -6.87 -15.26 15.09
C LYS A 19 -6.00 -14.00 14.91
N ILE A 20 -6.19 -13.26 13.82
CA ILE A 20 -5.36 -12.05 13.55
C ILE A 20 -5.86 -10.81 14.32
N LEU A 21 -6.99 -10.88 15.03
CA LEU A 21 -7.59 -9.70 15.67
C LEU A 21 -7.51 -9.63 17.21
N TYR A 22 -6.77 -10.52 17.89
CA TYR A 22 -6.77 -10.54 19.37
C TYR A 22 -5.41 -10.65 20.04
N GLN A 23 -4.34 -10.85 19.29
CA GLN A 23 -3.00 -11.05 19.87
C GLN A 23 -2.53 -9.80 20.64
N ILE A 24 -2.76 -8.59 20.09
CA ILE A 24 -2.35 -7.31 20.70
C ILE A 24 -3.15 -6.97 21.97
N ASP A 25 -4.38 -7.50 22.11
CA ASP A 25 -5.18 -7.29 23.32
C ASP A 25 -4.76 -8.25 24.43
N GLU A 26 -4.42 -9.50 24.10
CA GLU A 26 -3.84 -10.48 25.02
C GLU A 26 -2.51 -9.99 25.61
N PHE A 27 -1.72 -9.24 24.83
CA PHE A 27 -0.45 -8.65 25.25
C PHE A 27 -0.57 -7.48 26.25
N LEU A 28 -1.73 -6.82 26.40
CA LEU A 28 -1.85 -5.66 27.29
C LEU A 28 -2.29 -5.97 28.74
N PHE A 29 -2.50 -7.24 29.10
CA PHE A 29 -3.09 -7.57 30.41
C PHE A 29 -2.09 -8.01 31.50
N GLN A 30 -0.83 -8.29 31.16
CA GLN A 30 0.13 -8.75 32.16
C GLN A 30 0.96 -7.56 32.69
N ASN A 31 0.44 -6.92 33.74
CA ASN A 31 1.19 -5.93 34.50
C ASN A 31 2.15 -6.67 35.44
N ASP A 32 3.46 -6.50 35.27
CA ASP A 32 4.45 -7.02 36.20
C ASP A 32 4.46 -6.19 37.51
N GLU A 33 4.99 -6.75 38.60
CA GLU A 33 5.09 -6.10 39.92
C GLU A 33 5.85 -4.76 39.90
N ASN A 34 6.66 -4.54 38.85
CA ASN A 34 7.45 -3.32 38.62
C ASN A 34 6.67 -2.20 37.90
N GLY A 35 5.41 -2.42 37.53
CA GLY A 35 4.51 -1.38 37.00
C GLY A 35 4.68 -1.03 35.51
N GLY A 36 5.48 -1.79 34.76
CA GLY A 36 5.65 -1.64 33.31
C GLY A 36 4.81 -2.61 32.49
N ILE A 37 4.55 -2.29 31.22
CA ILE A 37 3.87 -3.18 30.26
C ILE A 37 4.93 -4.12 29.67
N SER A 38 4.74 -5.44 29.84
CA SER A 38 5.66 -6.45 29.29
C SER A 38 5.03 -7.28 28.18
N VAL A 39 5.86 -7.74 27.26
CA VAL A 39 5.48 -8.55 26.10
C VAL A 39 6.24 -9.87 26.14
N PHE A 40 5.52 -10.98 25.92
CA PHE A 40 6.16 -12.29 25.81
C PHE A 40 6.92 -12.42 24.49
N ASN A 41 8.22 -12.65 24.58
CA ASN A 41 9.09 -12.89 23.45
C ASN A 41 9.23 -14.41 23.21
N PRO A 42 8.74 -14.98 22.08
CA PRO A 42 8.76 -16.41 21.83
C PRO A 42 10.18 -16.98 21.66
N ASP A 43 11.12 -16.17 21.19
CA ASP A 43 12.50 -16.60 20.95
C ASP A 43 13.29 -16.67 22.25
N THR A 44 13.16 -15.64 23.10
CA THR A 44 13.80 -15.57 24.42
C THR A 44 13.05 -16.41 25.47
N ARG A 45 11.77 -16.74 25.21
CA ARG A 45 10.82 -17.36 26.16
C ARG A 45 10.74 -16.60 27.49
N ALA A 46 10.91 -15.29 27.43
CA ALA A 46 10.89 -14.38 28.56
C ALA A 46 9.94 -13.21 28.29
N TYR A 47 9.54 -12.51 29.35
CA TYR A 47 8.78 -11.28 29.25
C TYR A 47 9.76 -10.10 29.20
N ASP A 48 9.76 -9.39 28.09
CA ASP A 48 10.59 -8.20 27.89
C ASP A 48 9.73 -6.97 28.21
N VAL A 49 10.27 -6.02 28.98
CA VAL A 49 9.58 -4.75 29.30
C VAL A 49 9.73 -3.81 28.11
N LEU A 50 8.62 -3.24 27.65
CA LEU A 50 8.62 -2.28 26.54
C LEU A 50 9.17 -0.93 26.97
N ASN A 51 9.82 -0.25 26.03
CA ASN A 51 10.18 1.16 26.17
C ASN A 51 8.97 2.07 25.95
N ASP A 52 9.02 3.31 26.46
CA ASP A 52 7.92 4.27 26.34
C ASP A 52 7.53 4.56 24.87
N GLU A 53 8.52 4.61 23.97
CA GLU A 53 8.31 4.81 22.53
C GLU A 53 7.55 3.64 21.88
N GLU A 54 7.82 2.41 22.33
CA GLU A 54 7.18 1.20 21.82
C GLU A 54 5.73 1.10 22.32
N ILE A 55 5.48 1.53 23.55
CA ILE A 55 4.13 1.65 24.11
C ILE A 55 3.31 2.64 23.28
N GLU A 56 3.87 3.82 22.99
CA GLU A 56 3.20 4.84 22.17
C GLU A 56 2.92 4.33 20.75
N LEU A 57 3.85 3.57 20.16
CA LEU A 57 3.64 2.93 18.86
C LEU A 57 2.47 1.93 18.90
N VAL A 58 2.43 1.05 19.91
CA VAL A 58 1.35 0.06 20.07
C VAL A 58 0.00 0.75 20.25
N GLU A 59 -0.07 1.80 21.06
CA GLU A 59 -1.29 2.59 21.22
C GLU A 59 -1.76 3.22 19.90
N ARG A 60 -0.84 3.78 19.12
CA ARG A 60 -1.17 4.38 17.81
C ARG A 60 -1.68 3.34 16.84
N LEU A 61 -1.08 2.15 16.82
CA LEU A 61 -1.54 1.02 16.01
C LEU A 61 -2.94 0.55 16.43
N LYS A 62 -3.22 0.46 17.74
CA LYS A 62 -4.57 0.12 18.24
C LYS A 62 -5.62 1.14 17.85
N LYS A 63 -5.27 2.42 17.88
CA LYS A 63 -6.16 3.52 17.48
C LYS A 63 -6.35 3.59 15.95
N GLY A 64 -5.61 2.79 15.17
CA GLY A 64 -5.63 2.82 13.71
C GLY A 64 -5.01 4.09 13.11
N THR A 65 -4.13 4.73 13.87
CA THR A 65 -3.40 5.95 13.47
C THR A 65 -2.05 5.60 12.85
N PHE A 66 -1.31 6.61 12.37
CA PHE A 66 -0.01 6.42 11.74
C PHE A 66 1.05 5.94 12.75
N ALA A 67 1.90 5.01 12.30
CA ALA A 67 2.97 4.43 13.11
C ALA A 67 4.11 5.42 13.40
N ASP A 68 4.37 6.36 12.49
CA ASP A 68 5.32 7.44 12.69
C ASP A 68 4.59 8.70 13.17
N ALA A 69 5.15 9.37 14.19
CA ALA A 69 4.56 10.54 14.81
C ALA A 69 4.65 11.77 13.90
N ASN A 70 5.66 11.79 13.01
CA ASN A 70 5.90 12.87 12.08
C ASN A 70 5.31 12.62 10.69
N TYR A 71 4.47 11.58 10.54
CA TYR A 71 3.86 11.26 9.26
C TYR A 71 2.79 12.27 8.87
N ASP A 72 3.02 12.97 7.77
CA ASP A 72 2.01 13.82 7.15
C ASP A 72 1.12 12.97 6.21
N PRO A 73 -0.20 12.84 6.48
CA PRO A 73 -1.12 12.13 5.58
C PRO A 73 -1.34 12.83 4.24
N TYR A 74 -1.06 14.13 4.15
CA TYR A 74 -1.30 14.93 2.96
C TYR A 74 -0.03 15.69 2.57
N PRO A 75 1.06 14.96 2.25
CA PRO A 75 2.31 15.60 1.87
C PRO A 75 2.11 16.43 0.59
N GLU A 76 2.91 17.49 0.46
CA GLU A 76 2.90 18.30 -0.76
C GLU A 76 3.26 17.46 -1.98
N TYR A 77 2.57 17.73 -3.09
CA TYR A 77 2.85 17.05 -4.35
C TYR A 77 4.22 17.47 -4.87
N ILE A 78 5.15 16.52 -4.92
CA ILE A 78 6.48 16.72 -5.49
C ILE A 78 6.46 16.22 -6.93
N ASP A 79 6.60 17.15 -7.87
CA ASP A 79 6.69 16.82 -9.29
C ASP A 79 8.10 16.33 -9.67
N TYR A 80 8.34 15.03 -9.49
CA TYR A 80 9.62 14.41 -9.83
C TYR A 80 9.77 14.04 -11.32
N PHE A 81 8.68 14.09 -12.11
CA PHE A 81 8.69 13.60 -13.49
C PHE A 81 8.40 14.70 -14.52
N THR A 82 7.41 15.55 -14.29
CA THR A 82 7.03 16.63 -15.21
C THR A 82 7.73 17.97 -14.94
N GLY A 83 8.60 18.04 -13.92
CA GLY A 83 9.37 19.24 -13.61
C GLY A 83 10.35 19.66 -14.71
N GLU A 84 10.78 18.72 -15.56
CA GLU A 84 11.67 19.00 -16.69
C GLU A 84 10.92 19.02 -18.02
N VAL A 85 11.15 20.08 -18.82
CA VAL A 85 10.55 20.21 -20.15
C VAL A 85 11.25 19.30 -21.16
N MET A 86 10.52 18.32 -21.68
CA MET A 86 11.01 17.45 -22.76
C MET A 86 11.14 18.23 -24.08
N LYS A 87 12.37 18.33 -24.61
CA LYS A 87 12.65 19.02 -25.89
C LYS A 87 12.28 18.22 -27.13
N LEU A 88 12.17 16.90 -26.99
CA LEU A 88 11.89 15.95 -28.06
C LEU A 88 10.51 15.34 -27.88
N PRO A 89 9.86 14.86 -28.96
CA PRO A 89 8.65 14.09 -28.83
C PRO A 89 8.92 12.77 -28.08
N LEU A 90 7.87 12.21 -27.46
CA LEU A 90 7.93 10.90 -26.80
C LEU A 90 8.36 9.76 -27.74
N SER A 91 8.08 9.90 -29.04
CA SER A 91 8.45 8.94 -30.07
C SER A 91 9.02 9.64 -31.29
N CYS A 92 10.17 9.14 -31.77
CA CYS A 92 10.81 9.56 -33.01
C CYS A 92 10.38 8.69 -34.21
N ALA A 93 9.11 8.26 -34.25
CA ALA A 93 8.60 7.48 -35.36
C ALA A 93 8.71 8.29 -36.67
N PRO A 94 9.26 7.71 -37.76
CA PRO A 94 9.45 8.43 -39.00
C PRO A 94 8.09 8.81 -39.62
N GLU A 95 8.01 10.03 -40.12
CA GLU A 95 6.79 10.58 -40.69
C GLU A 95 6.41 9.88 -42.02
N PRO A 96 5.18 9.32 -42.17
CA PRO A 96 4.80 8.62 -43.38
C PRO A 96 4.51 9.59 -44.54
N LYS A 97 4.88 9.19 -45.76
CA LYS A 97 4.77 10.03 -46.99
C LYS A 97 3.37 10.61 -47.24
N ARG A 98 2.32 9.91 -46.83
CA ARG A 98 0.91 10.34 -46.97
C ARG A 98 0.56 11.63 -46.24
N ARG A 99 1.37 12.09 -45.27
CA ARG A 99 1.17 13.38 -44.60
C ARG A 99 1.66 14.57 -45.45
N PHE A 100 2.53 14.31 -46.42
CA PHE A 100 3.10 15.33 -47.30
C PHE A 100 2.46 15.33 -48.70
N LEU A 101 1.91 14.19 -49.13
CA LEU A 101 1.22 14.05 -50.40
C LEU A 101 -0.28 14.36 -50.26
N PRO A 102 -0.96 14.74 -51.36
CA PRO A 102 -2.42 14.76 -51.41
C PRO A 102 -3.03 13.42 -51.00
N SER A 103 -4.25 13.45 -50.46
CA SER A 103 -4.83 12.25 -49.86
C SER A 103 -5.22 11.23 -50.93
N ALA A 104 -4.80 9.98 -50.74
CA ALA A 104 -5.19 8.87 -51.61
C ALA A 104 -6.69 8.54 -51.50
N HIS A 105 -7.31 8.92 -50.37
CA HIS A 105 -8.73 8.67 -50.10
C HIS A 105 -9.64 9.60 -50.91
N GLU A 106 -9.31 10.90 -50.97
CA GLU A 106 -10.04 11.85 -51.82
C GLU A 106 -9.89 11.51 -53.28
N TYR A 107 -8.66 11.17 -53.73
CA TYR A 107 -8.42 10.73 -55.09
C TYR A 107 -9.32 9.55 -55.49
N ARG A 108 -9.48 8.55 -54.60
CA ARG A 108 -10.34 7.40 -54.84
C ARG A 108 -11.82 7.79 -54.96
N LYS A 109 -12.30 8.70 -54.11
CA LYS A 109 -13.69 9.18 -54.20
C LYS A 109 -13.97 9.88 -55.51
N VAL A 110 -13.11 10.83 -55.90
CA VAL A 110 -13.31 11.61 -57.13
C VAL A 110 -13.27 10.76 -58.41
N ILE A 111 -12.57 9.63 -58.38
CA ILE A 111 -12.37 8.78 -59.57
C ILE A 111 -13.29 7.56 -59.60
N CYS A 112 -13.66 7.02 -58.44
CA CYS A 112 -14.46 5.80 -58.34
C CYS A 112 -15.93 6.04 -57.98
N ASP A 113 -16.31 7.26 -57.58
CA ASP A 113 -17.71 7.73 -57.57
C ASP A 113 -18.10 8.23 -58.98
#